data_AF-A0A6A0ING7-F1
#
_entry.id   AF-A0A6A0ING7-F1
#
_cell.length_a   1.000
_cell.length_b   1.000
_cell.length_c   1.000
_cell.angle_alpha   90.00
_cell.angle_beta   90.00
_cell.angle_gamma   90.00
#
_symmetry.space_group_name_H-M   'P 1'
#
loop_
_entity.id
_entity.type
_entity.pdbx_description
1 polymer ?
#
loop_
_entity_poly.entity_id
_entity_poly.type
_entity_poly.pdbx_seq_one_letter_code
_entity_poly.pdbx_strand_id
1 'polypeptide(L)'
;MAQELSGRAAWLIQTGALATSIPVYVLVAFFAVGRREAPPEGPPGVLPWLLAGACLALLAVSATVAPRVAPGARRAELPPAGWFRSRSLLSVALVEAAAIVGLVGAFLMKDVRAALFPAGAALLLLGVHHLPNGLRYWAALERPDDEIPALGPE
;
A
#
# COMPACT_ATOMS: atom_id res chain seq x y z
N MET A 1 20.24 -15.12 9.67
CA MET A 1 20.45 -15.03 8.20
C MET A 1 19.46 -15.84 7.37
N ALA A 2 19.49 -17.18 7.32
CA ALA A 2 18.59 -17.96 6.42
C ALA A 2 17.09 -17.74 6.70
N GLN A 3 16.69 -17.68 7.97
CA GLN A 3 15.31 -17.39 8.39
C GLN A 3 14.92 -15.93 8.10
N GLU A 4 15.86 -14.99 8.05
CA GLU A 4 15.61 -13.56 7.79
C GLU A 4 15.49 -13.26 6.28
N LEU A 5 16.31 -13.91 5.45
CA LEU A 5 16.18 -13.89 3.99
C LEU A 5 14.83 -14.45 3.53
N SER A 6 14.31 -15.47 4.22
CA SER A 6 12.96 -15.99 3.97
C SER A 6 11.86 -14.96 4.28
N GLY A 7 12.07 -14.11 5.29
CA GLY A 7 11.11 -13.09 5.72
C GLY A 7 10.99 -11.94 4.72
N ARG A 8 12.13 -11.42 4.24
CA ARG A 8 12.17 -10.38 3.20
C ARG A 8 11.52 -10.84 1.91
N ALA A 9 11.89 -12.04 1.44
CA ALA A 9 11.32 -12.60 0.21
C ALA A 9 9.80 -12.78 0.33
N ALA A 10 9.32 -13.33 1.44
CA ALA A 10 7.89 -13.49 1.67
C ALA A 10 7.15 -12.15 1.72
N TRP A 11 7.73 -11.14 2.38
CA TRP A 11 7.17 -9.79 2.41
C TRP A 11 7.12 -9.13 1.02
N LEU A 12 8.18 -9.25 0.23
CA LEU A 12 8.24 -8.74 -1.14
C LEU A 12 7.19 -9.40 -2.04
N ILE A 13 7.05 -10.72 -1.97
CA ILE A 13 6.06 -11.45 -2.78
C ILE A 13 4.64 -11.01 -2.40
N GLN A 14 4.32 -10.94 -1.11
CA GLN A 14 2.98 -10.56 -0.64
C GLN A 14 2.65 -9.10 -0.99
N THR A 15 3.57 -8.18 -0.71
CA THR A 15 3.39 -6.75 -1.00
C THR A 15 3.34 -6.49 -2.51
N GLY A 16 4.20 -7.18 -3.27
CA GLY A 16 4.23 -7.11 -4.73
C GLY A 16 2.92 -7.60 -5.34
N ALA A 17 2.43 -8.77 -4.92
CA ALA A 17 1.16 -9.32 -5.40
C ALA A 17 -0.02 -8.36 -5.16
N LEU A 18 -0.11 -7.77 -3.96
CA LEU A 18 -1.13 -6.79 -3.61
C LEU A 18 -0.97 -5.47 -4.38
N ALA A 19 0.25 -5.00 -4.58
CA ALA A 19 0.50 -3.80 -5.38
C ALA A 19 0.15 -4.00 -6.87
N THR A 20 0.41 -5.20 -7.40
CA THR A 20 0.09 -5.57 -8.79
C THR A 20 -1.41 -5.84 -9.01
N SER A 21 -2.19 -6.20 -7.98
CA SER A 21 -3.65 -6.36 -8.12
C SER A 21 -4.35 -5.03 -8.42
N ILE A 22 -3.85 -3.91 -7.90
CA ILE A 22 -4.45 -2.57 -8.10
C ILE A 22 -4.58 -2.17 -9.58
N PRO A 23 -3.52 -2.21 -10.43
CA PRO A 23 -3.67 -1.91 -11.85
C PRO A 23 -4.57 -2.92 -12.57
N VAL A 24 -4.64 -4.18 -12.11
CA VAL A 24 -5.58 -5.17 -12.65
C VAL A 24 -7.02 -4.74 -12.41
N TYR A 25 -7.35 -4.18 -11.24
CA TYR A 25 -8.69 -3.63 -10.97
C TYR A 25 -9.05 -2.50 -11.94
N VAL A 26 -8.11 -1.60 -12.23
CA VAL A 26 -8.32 -0.51 -13.19
C VAL A 26 -8.58 -1.06 -14.59
N LEU A 27 -7.81 -2.06 -15.03
CA LEU A 27 -8.02 -2.73 -16.32
C LEU A 27 -9.41 -3.39 -16.37
N VAL A 28 -9.81 -4.10 -15.32
CA VAL A 28 -11.15 -4.70 -15.21
C VAL A 28 -12.24 -3.64 -15.32
N ALA A 29 -12.13 -2.52 -14.57
CA ALA A 29 -13.08 -1.42 -14.66
C ALA A 29 -13.12 -0.82 -16.08
N PHE A 30 -11.96 -0.61 -16.71
CA PHE A 30 -11.87 -0.06 -18.06
C PHE A 30 -12.56 -0.95 -19.10
N PHE A 31 -12.30 -2.27 -19.08
CA PHE A 31 -12.91 -3.19 -20.04
C PHE A 31 -14.40 -3.44 -19.77
N ALA A 32 -14.81 -3.52 -18.50
CA ALA A 32 -16.18 -3.86 -18.13
C ALA A 32 -17.13 -2.66 -18.17
N VAL A 33 -16.63 -1.46 -17.89
CA VAL A 33 -17.41 -0.23 -17.77
C VAL A 33 -17.08 0.75 -18.89
N GLY A 34 -15.80 1.02 -19.14
CA GLY A 34 -15.33 2.06 -20.06
C GLY A 34 -15.65 1.83 -21.55
N ARG A 35 -16.09 0.62 -21.93
CA ARG A 35 -16.50 0.28 -23.31
C ARG A 35 -18.00 0.38 -23.55
N ARG A 36 -18.80 0.77 -22.56
CA ARG A 36 -20.26 0.91 -22.70
C ARG A 36 -20.60 2.33 -23.16
N GLU A 37 -21.41 2.44 -24.22
CA GLU A 37 -21.86 3.73 -24.75
C GLU A 37 -22.84 4.42 -23.77
N ALA A 38 -22.56 5.70 -23.52
CA ALA A 38 -23.22 6.64 -22.61
C ALA A 38 -23.18 6.30 -21.10
N PRO A 39 -22.65 7.22 -20.25
CA PRO A 39 -22.93 7.15 -18.82
C PRO A 39 -24.45 7.30 -18.64
N PRO A 40 -25.13 6.43 -17.87
CA PRO A 40 -26.54 6.66 -17.58
C PRO A 40 -26.69 7.97 -16.82
N GLU A 41 -27.81 8.66 -17.07
CA GLU A 41 -28.28 9.73 -16.20
C GLU A 41 -28.53 9.14 -14.79
N GLY A 42 -27.58 9.37 -13.87
CA GLY A 42 -27.68 9.11 -12.43
C GLY A 42 -26.44 8.41 -11.83
N PRO A 43 -25.99 8.78 -10.59
CA PRO A 43 -26.77 9.45 -9.55
C PRO A 43 -26.17 10.79 -9.06
N PRO A 44 -26.89 11.93 -9.02
CA PRO A 44 -26.56 12.98 -8.07
C PRO A 44 -27.23 12.66 -6.73
N GLY A 45 -26.50 11.90 -5.90
CA GLY A 45 -26.86 11.59 -4.53
C GLY A 45 -25.62 11.51 -3.65
N VAL A 46 -25.75 11.15 -2.38
CA VAL A 46 -24.63 11.09 -1.43
C VAL A 46 -23.60 9.98 -1.71
N LEU A 47 -23.89 9.03 -2.62
CA LEU A 47 -23.09 7.82 -2.84
C LEU A 47 -21.62 8.07 -3.27
N PRO A 48 -21.31 8.92 -4.27
CA PRO A 48 -19.92 9.18 -4.65
C PRO A 48 -19.10 9.74 -3.48
N TRP A 49 -19.72 10.58 -2.65
CA TRP A 49 -19.09 11.16 -1.46
C TRP A 49 -18.86 10.12 -0.36
N LEU A 50 -19.80 9.19 -0.15
CA LEU A 50 -19.62 8.09 0.80
C LEU A 50 -18.48 7.16 0.37
N LEU A 51 -18.40 6.82 -0.92
CA LEU A 51 -17.33 5.98 -1.45
C LEU A 51 -15.97 6.68 -1.39
N ALA A 52 -15.90 7.96 -1.77
CA ALA A 52 -14.69 8.76 -1.64
C ALA A 52 -14.25 8.89 -0.17
N GLY A 53 -15.20 9.15 0.73
CA GLY A 53 -14.95 9.20 2.18
C GLY A 53 -14.43 7.86 2.72
N ALA A 54 -15.02 6.74 2.31
CA ALA A 54 -14.56 5.40 2.69
C ALA A 54 -13.14 5.11 2.18
N CYS A 55 -12.85 5.43 0.92
CA CYS A 55 -11.50 5.32 0.35
C CYS A 55 -10.48 6.14 1.15
N LEU A 56 -10.79 7.41 1.42
CA LEU A 56 -9.90 8.30 2.17
C LEU A 56 -9.70 7.81 3.60
N ALA A 57 -10.76 7.33 4.28
CA ALA A 57 -10.65 6.77 5.61
C ALA A 57 -9.74 5.52 5.63
N LEU A 58 -9.89 4.61 4.67
CA LEU A 58 -9.04 3.42 4.55
C LEU A 58 -7.58 3.79 4.31
N LEU A 59 -7.30 4.74 3.41
CA LEU A 59 -5.95 5.22 3.13
C LEU A 59 -5.34 5.94 4.36
N ALA A 60 -6.14 6.71 5.08
CA ALA A 60 -5.71 7.38 6.30
C ALA A 60 -5.38 6.36 7.41
N VAL A 61 -6.25 5.38 7.64
CA VAL A 61 -6.00 4.30 8.61
C VAL A 61 -4.78 3.48 8.19
N SER A 62 -4.61 3.18 6.90
CA SER A 62 -3.38 2.58 6.40
C SER A 62 -2.16 3.41 6.81
N ALA A 63 -2.14 4.71 6.51
CA ALA A 63 -1.01 5.58 6.82
C ALA A 63 -0.70 5.71 8.33
N THR A 64 -1.67 5.48 9.21
CA THR A 64 -1.46 5.48 10.67
C THR A 64 -0.94 4.15 11.19
N VAL A 65 -1.36 3.02 10.64
CA VAL A 65 -0.89 1.69 11.07
C VAL A 65 0.41 1.25 10.39
N ALA A 66 0.76 1.88 9.27
CA ALA A 66 1.97 1.62 8.52
C ALA A 66 3.22 1.75 9.41
N PRO A 67 4.10 0.73 9.43
CA PRO A 67 5.34 0.85 10.17
C PRO A 67 6.24 1.90 9.51
N ARG A 68 6.82 2.78 10.34
CA ARG A 68 7.73 3.85 9.92
C ARG A 68 9.15 3.48 10.30
N VAL A 69 10.06 3.61 9.34
CA VAL A 69 11.47 3.30 9.53
C VAL A 69 12.27 4.52 9.11
N ALA A 70 13.00 5.10 10.07
CA ALA A 70 13.83 6.26 9.82
C ALA A 70 14.91 5.95 8.77
N PRO A 71 15.26 6.89 7.90
CA PRO A 71 16.46 6.76 7.07
C PRO A 71 17.68 6.51 7.95
N GLY A 72 18.42 5.44 7.69
CA GLY A 72 19.61 5.09 8.48
C GLY A 72 19.35 4.41 9.82
N ALA A 73 18.11 3.99 10.11
CA ALA A 73 17.81 3.22 11.32
C ALA A 73 18.76 2.03 11.50
N ARG A 74 19.23 1.84 12.75
CA ARG A 74 20.11 0.72 13.11
C ARG A 74 19.30 -0.52 13.44
N ARG A 75 19.90 -1.70 13.29
CA ARG A 75 19.25 -2.98 13.62
C ARG A 75 18.67 -3.01 15.04
N ALA A 76 19.41 -2.48 16.02
CA ALA A 76 19.00 -2.41 17.42
C ALA A 76 17.75 -1.53 17.68
N GLU A 77 17.44 -0.60 16.77
CA GLU A 77 16.29 0.32 16.87
C GLU A 77 15.05 -0.25 16.16
N LEU A 78 15.19 -1.36 15.44
CA LEU A 78 14.11 -1.93 14.66
C LEU A 78 13.12 -2.69 15.55
N PRO A 79 11.81 -2.61 15.24
CA PRO A 79 10.83 -3.47 15.88
C PRO A 79 11.05 -4.94 15.49
N PRO A 80 10.49 -5.89 16.24
CA PRO A 80 10.55 -7.32 15.88
C PRO A 80 9.97 -7.59 14.47
N ALA A 81 10.62 -8.49 13.71
CA ALA A 81 10.24 -8.79 12.32
C ALA A 81 8.81 -9.30 12.14
N GLY A 82 8.31 -10.11 13.09
CA GLY A 82 6.92 -10.57 13.07
C GLY A 82 5.94 -9.40 13.18
N TRP A 83 6.19 -8.46 14.09
CA TRP A 83 5.38 -7.26 14.27
C TRP A 83 5.41 -6.38 13.01
N PHE A 84 6.61 -6.12 12.46
CA PHE A 84 6.77 -5.32 11.25
C PHE A 84 5.98 -5.92 10.09
N ARG A 85 6.13 -7.22 9.86
CA ARG A 85 5.45 -7.93 8.76
C ARG A 85 3.94 -7.86 8.92
N SER A 86 3.39 -8.15 10.10
CA SER A 86 1.94 -8.09 10.34
C SER A 86 1.37 -6.69 10.13
N ARG A 87 2.05 -5.65 10.64
CA ARG A 87 1.62 -4.25 10.48
C ARG A 87 1.73 -3.78 9.03
N SER A 88 2.81 -4.14 8.35
CA SER A 88 3.00 -3.81 6.94
C SER A 88 1.93 -4.47 6.07
N LEU A 89 1.66 -5.77 6.26
CA LEU A 89 0.62 -6.47 5.50
C LEU A 89 -0.77 -5.92 5.77
N LEU A 90 -1.12 -5.65 7.04
CA LEU A 90 -2.38 -5.00 7.39
C LEU A 90 -2.52 -3.66 6.66
N SER A 91 -1.45 -2.87 6.64
CA SER A 91 -1.47 -1.58 5.98
C SER A 91 -1.66 -1.69 4.48
N VAL A 92 -0.95 -2.61 3.82
CA VAL A 92 -1.10 -2.85 2.37
C VAL A 92 -2.50 -3.39 2.06
N ALA A 93 -3.06 -4.26 2.90
CA ALA A 93 -4.43 -4.75 2.74
C ALA A 93 -5.48 -3.62 2.85
N LEU A 94 -5.28 -2.64 3.73
CA LEU A 94 -6.14 -1.46 3.79
C LEU A 94 -6.04 -0.58 2.53
N VAL A 95 -4.83 -0.47 1.96
CA VAL A 95 -4.63 0.20 0.66
C VAL A 95 -5.35 -0.55 -0.47
N GLU A 96 -5.23 -1.88 -0.50
CA GLU A 96 -5.94 -2.72 -1.47
C GLU A 96 -7.46 -2.58 -1.32
N ALA A 97 -7.98 -2.59 -0.08
CA ALA A 97 -9.39 -2.39 0.20
C ALA A 97 -9.89 -1.04 -0.36
N ALA A 98 -9.12 0.03 -0.25
CA ALA A 98 -9.46 1.32 -0.86
C ALA A 98 -9.54 1.23 -2.39
N ALA A 99 -8.62 0.51 -3.04
CA ALA A 99 -8.68 0.28 -4.49
C ALA A 99 -9.90 -0.57 -4.90
N ILE A 100 -10.27 -1.57 -4.09
CA ILE A 100 -11.49 -2.38 -4.29
C ILE A 100 -12.75 -1.52 -4.16
N VAL A 101 -12.81 -0.60 -3.18
CA VAL A 101 -13.93 0.36 -3.06
C VAL A 101 -14.04 1.21 -4.33
N GLY A 102 -12.91 1.63 -4.90
CA GLY A 102 -12.89 2.33 -6.20
C GLY A 102 -13.42 1.47 -7.34
N LEU A 103 -13.01 0.20 -7.43
CA LEU A 103 -13.52 -0.75 -8.42
C LEU A 103 -15.03 -0.95 -8.29
N VAL A 104 -15.54 -1.16 -7.07
CA VAL A 104 -16.97 -1.25 -6.79
C VAL A 104 -17.69 0.03 -7.20
N GLY A 105 -17.12 1.18 -6.86
CA GLY A 105 -17.63 2.48 -7.28
C GLY A 105 -17.76 2.60 -8.80
N ALA A 106 -16.76 2.14 -9.55
CA ALA A 106 -16.80 2.16 -11.02
C ALA A 106 -17.94 1.31 -11.59
N PHE A 107 -18.26 0.17 -10.98
CA PHE A 107 -19.41 -0.64 -11.39
C PHE A 107 -20.74 0.00 -11.03
N LEU A 108 -20.87 0.54 -9.81
CA LEU A 108 -22.13 1.14 -9.33
C LEU A 108 -22.48 2.43 -10.08
N MET A 109 -21.48 3.29 -10.32
CA MET A 109 -21.65 4.56 -11.01
C MET A 109 -21.49 4.45 -12.52
N LYS A 110 -21.08 3.27 -13.02
CA LYS A 110 -20.73 3.04 -14.42
C LYS A 110 -19.73 4.09 -14.94
N ASP A 111 -18.76 4.45 -14.09
CA ASP A 111 -17.74 5.44 -14.39
C ASP A 111 -16.35 4.93 -13.98
N VAL A 112 -15.47 4.70 -14.96
CA VAL A 112 -14.09 4.22 -14.71
C VAL A 112 -13.28 5.18 -13.84
N ARG A 113 -13.61 6.48 -13.82
CA ARG A 113 -12.92 7.48 -13.00
C ARG A 113 -13.02 7.17 -11.51
N ALA A 114 -14.10 6.51 -11.08
CA ALA A 114 -14.29 6.07 -9.71
C ALA A 114 -13.29 4.98 -9.27
N ALA A 115 -12.74 4.20 -10.20
CA ALA A 115 -11.66 3.26 -9.93
C ALA A 115 -10.28 3.92 -10.06
N LEU A 116 -10.11 4.84 -11.02
CA LEU A 116 -8.83 5.50 -11.28
C LEU A 116 -8.33 6.31 -10.08
N PHE A 117 -9.20 7.10 -9.44
CA PHE A 117 -8.79 7.95 -8.32
C PHE A 117 -8.29 7.12 -7.11
N PRO A 118 -9.05 6.14 -6.57
CA PRO A 118 -8.58 5.32 -5.45
C PRO A 118 -7.38 4.46 -5.81
N ALA A 119 -7.31 3.91 -7.03
CA ALA A 119 -6.15 3.15 -7.48
C ALA A 119 -4.88 4.01 -7.54
N GLY A 120 -4.97 5.22 -8.09
CA GLY A 120 -3.87 6.17 -8.13
C GLY A 120 -3.38 6.56 -6.73
N ALA A 121 -4.32 6.88 -5.83
CA ALA A 121 -4.00 7.21 -4.44
C ALA A 121 -3.36 6.02 -3.68
N ALA A 122 -3.87 4.81 -3.91
CA ALA A 122 -3.35 3.57 -3.35
C ALA A 122 -1.91 3.31 -3.80
N LEU A 123 -1.65 3.39 -5.12
CA LEU A 123 -0.30 3.23 -5.68
C LEU A 123 0.67 4.30 -5.18
N LEU A 124 0.21 5.55 -5.04
CA LEU A 124 1.01 6.63 -4.50
C LEU A 124 1.42 6.34 -3.05
N LEU A 125 0.48 5.91 -2.20
CA LEU A 125 0.77 5.57 -0.82
C LEU A 125 1.72 4.36 -0.71
N LEU A 126 1.57 3.36 -1.60
CA LEU A 126 2.50 2.24 -1.70
C LEU A 126 3.91 2.70 -2.06
N GLY A 127 4.04 3.53 -3.10
CA GLY A 127 5.33 3.99 -3.62
C GLY A 127 6.05 4.96 -2.69
N VAL A 128 5.33 5.88 -2.05
CA VAL A 128 5.92 6.94 -1.22
C VAL A 128 6.13 6.50 0.22
N HIS A 129 5.30 5.58 0.73
CA HIS A 129 5.31 5.21 2.14
C HIS A 129 5.66 3.74 2.38
N HIS A 130 4.89 2.81 1.84
CA HIS A 130 5.02 1.39 2.19
C HIS A 130 6.33 0.76 1.69
N LEU A 131 6.62 0.93 0.40
CA LEU A 131 7.81 0.35 -0.21
C LEU A 131 9.10 0.94 0.40
N PRO A 132 9.27 2.28 0.53
CA PRO A 132 10.48 2.82 1.13
C PRO A 132 10.70 2.37 2.57
N ASN A 133 9.65 2.34 3.40
CA ASN A 133 9.78 1.90 4.80
C ASN A 133 10.13 0.41 4.89
N GLY A 134 9.51 -0.45 4.06
CA GLY A 134 9.85 -1.87 3.99
C GLY A 134 11.26 -2.13 3.52
N LEU A 135 11.70 -1.46 2.45
CA LEU A 135 13.05 -1.61 1.94
C LEU A 135 14.09 -1.15 2.96
N ARG A 136 13.85 -0.03 3.67
CA ARG A 136 14.72 0.44 4.76
C ARG A 136 14.79 -0.55 5.91
N TYR A 137 13.65 -1.11 6.32
CA TYR A 137 13.58 -2.09 7.40
C TYR A 137 14.43 -3.33 7.09
N TRP A 138 14.22 -3.93 5.92
CA TRP A 138 14.94 -5.14 5.53
C TRP A 138 16.44 -4.86 5.28
N ALA A 139 16.78 -3.71 4.69
CA ALA A 139 18.17 -3.31 4.52
C ALA A 139 18.88 -3.11 5.88
N ALA A 140 18.20 -2.52 6.86
CA ALA A 140 18.77 -2.31 8.20
C ALA A 140 18.95 -3.62 8.98
N LEU A 141 18.11 -4.64 8.75
CA LEU A 141 18.29 -5.99 9.30
C LEU A 141 19.49 -6.74 8.69
N GLU A 142 19.82 -6.45 7.42
CA GLU A 142 20.89 -7.12 6.68
C GLU A 142 22.28 -6.52 6.95
N ARG A 143 22.36 -5.32 7.53
CA ARG A 143 23.63 -4.68 7.86
C ARG A 143 24.35 -5.43 9.01
N PRO A 144 25.66 -5.71 8.89
CA PRO A 144 26.47 -6.18 10.01
C PRO A 144 26.51 -5.12 11.12
N ASP A 145 26.48 -5.55 12.38
CA ASP A 145 26.52 -4.63 13.54
C ASP A 145 27.88 -3.87 13.65
N ASP A 146 28.91 -4.33 12.93
CA ASP A 146 30.31 -3.84 12.99
C ASP A 146 30.66 -2.72 12.00
N GLU A 147 29.76 -2.29 11.11
CA GLU A 147 30.05 -1.27 10.07
C GLU A 147 29.90 0.20 10.54
N ILE A 148 29.79 0.46 11.84
CA ILE A 148 29.83 1.82 12.37
C ILE A 148 31.23 2.02 13.00
N PRO A 149 32.09 2.90 12.43
CA PRO A 149 33.33 3.26 13.12
C PRO A 149 32.92 3.82 14.48
N ALA A 150 33.47 3.25 15.54
CA ALA A 150 33.47 3.90 16.84
C ALA A 150 34.06 5.30 16.59
N LEU A 151 33.23 6.34 16.70
CA LEU A 151 33.75 7.68 16.91
C LEU A 151 34.44 7.59 18.26
N GLY A 152 35.75 7.37 18.21
CA GLY A 152 36.62 7.36 19.37
C GLY A 152 36.52 8.72 20.06
N PRO A 153 36.71 8.77 21.39
CA PRO A 153 36.77 10.04 22.09
C PRO A 153 38.06 10.77 21.68
N GLU A 154 37.91 11.97 21.10
CA GLU A 154 38.92 13.03 21.18
C GLU A 154 38.35 14.19 22.00
#